data_AF-A0A9P5AQR1-F1
#
_entry.id   AF-A0A9P5AQR1-F1
#
_cell.length_a   1.000
_cell.length_b   1.000
_cell.length_c   1.000
_cell.angle_alpha   90.00
_cell.angle_beta   90.00
_cell.angle_gamma   90.00
#
_symmetry.space_group_name_H-M   'P 1'
#
loop_
_entity.id
_entity.type
_entity.pdbx_description
1 polymer ?
#
loop_
_entity_poly.entity_id
_entity_poly.type
_entity_poly.pdbx_seq_one_letter_code
_entity_poly.pdbx_strand_id
1 'polypeptide(L)'
;MAVPVTAWKPLFIYRSDEALCPSHAHIVGPSPHPLLLEVAVPLYTVVAKPYVVVSQDIRVSIDHLITSEKKDQLGYIGAYQEVLLKFVSTAREGIRRHGTSLGDYYRHRYPNLRSWIEYAVLLQDLPSANLPPHSSKGAMDFRDSFARAASFLAFDVMRPHEAISEELQQMDSSQIVARIRKSLKSKLYSSYDCPPQDHAIVSHVRHVLICISGRGNRAQLELLGSQVSSIDLSLTFRYLIGGGVNVREHSHVNELVQQMSSAQVFVGSTVDLNVVQEFFNKLSLEQWLTTRHLPDSWVSGLSLQQRKSFEALMGEASALFGQARHPYNIQKLFIIWTYTQGSSAISCQEEIKRQFEQLFHVAARHLAESKSQTQIVLDAMTLFCITKLFREHEPRTQISDTLGRFDAIFNTGRQKDTPVVLDYCLLSLHRVLIASDFLGRSVHLANFIAQLELPQLMLGVNDGHIDLYWSHRLRSCYSHRDALNATYQQVGLSVKLAPLQLHHPPDRKASEDCIIVKVDAVTRSRGRNTPVSLEDEMETQRDDEQDLLEVINMAMKMEAKRQRKPAPKELRRSTGSQRLGKRYKHNQLASR
;
A
#
# COMPACT_ATOMS: atom_id res chain seq x y z
N MET A 1 -18.25 -41.46 2.90
CA MET A 1 -17.45 -40.23 2.71
C MET A 1 -17.57 -39.82 1.24
N ALA A 2 -18.09 -38.63 0.95
CA ALA A 2 -18.26 -38.15 -0.43
C ALA A 2 -16.92 -37.63 -0.96
N VAL A 3 -16.53 -38.06 -2.17
CA VAL A 3 -15.34 -37.57 -2.87
C VAL A 3 -15.50 -36.07 -3.14
N PRO A 4 -14.50 -35.22 -2.86
CA PRO A 4 -14.58 -33.79 -3.15
C PRO A 4 -14.77 -33.58 -4.66
N VAL A 5 -15.86 -32.91 -5.03
CA VAL A 5 -16.18 -32.59 -6.43
C VAL A 5 -15.29 -31.43 -6.86
N THR A 6 -14.35 -31.70 -7.76
CA THR A 6 -13.41 -30.69 -8.27
C THR A 6 -13.91 -29.98 -9.52
N ALA A 7 -14.93 -30.53 -10.20
CA ALA A 7 -15.45 -29.95 -11.43
C ALA A 7 -16.91 -30.35 -11.70
N TRP A 8 -17.62 -29.44 -12.37
CA TRP A 8 -19.07 -29.46 -12.55
C TRP A 8 -19.47 -29.33 -14.03
N LYS A 9 -20.63 -29.86 -14.41
CA LYS A 9 -21.25 -29.67 -15.72
C LYS A 9 -22.74 -29.32 -15.60
N PRO A 10 -23.32 -28.62 -16.60
CA PRO A 10 -24.76 -28.37 -16.65
C PRO A 10 -25.52 -29.63 -17.10
N LEU A 11 -26.62 -29.94 -16.40
CA LEU A 11 -27.70 -30.80 -16.87
C LEU A 11 -29.04 -30.09 -16.64
N PHE A 12 -30.13 -30.63 -17.17
CA PHE A 12 -31.46 -30.06 -17.02
C PHE A 12 -32.45 -31.07 -16.44
N ILE A 13 -33.43 -30.59 -15.68
CA ILE A 13 -34.57 -31.39 -15.18
C ILE A 13 -35.88 -30.65 -15.47
N TYR A 14 -37.00 -31.36 -15.54
CA TYR A 14 -38.31 -30.71 -15.53
C TYR A 14 -38.61 -30.12 -14.15
N ARG A 15 -39.32 -28.99 -14.10
CA ARG A 15 -39.78 -28.39 -12.83
C ARG A 15 -40.60 -29.37 -11.98
N SER A 16 -41.36 -30.28 -12.60
CA SER A 16 -42.12 -31.34 -11.91
C SER A 16 -41.22 -32.33 -11.17
N ASP A 17 -39.96 -32.45 -11.57
CA ASP A 17 -39.04 -33.49 -11.12
C ASP A 17 -38.02 -32.94 -10.11
N GLU A 18 -38.22 -31.73 -9.59
CA GLU A 18 -37.32 -31.07 -8.64
C GLU A 18 -37.08 -31.93 -7.39
N ALA A 19 -38.13 -32.57 -6.87
CA ALA A 19 -38.05 -33.47 -5.72
C ALA A 19 -37.22 -34.74 -5.97
N LEU A 20 -36.99 -35.10 -7.24
CA LEU A 20 -36.18 -36.25 -7.63
C LEU A 20 -34.70 -35.90 -7.80
N CYS A 21 -34.32 -34.62 -7.60
CA CYS A 21 -32.95 -34.17 -7.76
C CYS A 21 -32.05 -34.76 -6.64
N PRO A 22 -30.96 -35.47 -6.99
CA PRO A 22 -30.05 -36.04 -6.01
C PRO A 22 -29.37 -34.99 -5.13
N SER A 23 -29.04 -35.34 -3.88
CA SER A 23 -28.40 -34.43 -2.92
C SER A 23 -26.98 -33.96 -3.31
N HIS A 24 -26.32 -34.66 -4.23
CA HIS A 24 -25.01 -34.27 -4.77
C HIS A 24 -25.11 -33.26 -5.93
N ALA A 25 -26.31 -33.00 -6.43
CA ALA A 25 -26.59 -32.03 -7.47
C ALA A 25 -27.05 -30.70 -6.87
N HIS A 26 -26.76 -29.60 -7.56
CA HIS A 26 -27.20 -28.27 -7.17
C HIS A 26 -28.13 -27.69 -8.22
N ILE A 27 -29.36 -27.37 -7.83
CA ILE A 27 -30.29 -26.66 -8.70
C ILE A 27 -29.83 -25.21 -8.79
N VAL A 28 -29.29 -24.85 -9.96
CA VAL A 28 -28.72 -23.53 -10.25
C VAL A 28 -29.85 -22.51 -10.41
N GLY A 29 -30.96 -22.96 -11.00
CA GLY A 29 -32.13 -22.15 -11.29
C GLY A 29 -32.38 -22.05 -12.80
N PRO A 30 -32.24 -20.86 -13.41
CA PRO A 30 -32.70 -20.57 -14.78
C PRO A 30 -32.34 -21.62 -15.83
N SER A 31 -33.34 -22.12 -16.55
CA SER A 31 -33.12 -22.70 -17.88
C SER A 31 -33.67 -21.75 -18.95
N PRO A 32 -33.04 -21.67 -20.12
CA PRO A 32 -33.58 -21.01 -21.31
C PRO A 32 -34.94 -21.58 -21.76
N HIS A 33 -35.33 -22.76 -21.26
CA HIS A 33 -36.66 -23.33 -21.49
C HIS A 33 -37.55 -23.16 -20.24
N PRO A 34 -38.78 -22.62 -20.36
CA PRO A 34 -39.63 -22.27 -19.22
C PRO A 34 -40.04 -23.46 -18.33
N LEU A 35 -40.04 -24.68 -18.88
CA LEU A 35 -40.39 -25.92 -18.16
C LEU A 35 -39.19 -26.63 -17.51
N LEU A 36 -37.96 -26.19 -17.79
CA LEU A 36 -36.74 -26.85 -17.31
C LEU A 36 -36.06 -26.00 -16.23
N LEU A 37 -35.25 -26.66 -15.41
CA LEU A 37 -34.31 -26.05 -14.47
C LEU A 37 -32.90 -26.50 -14.82
N GLU A 38 -31.93 -25.58 -14.78
CA GLU A 38 -30.52 -25.93 -14.87
C GLU A 38 -30.05 -26.50 -13.53
N VAL A 39 -29.31 -27.59 -13.59
CA VAL A 39 -28.73 -28.30 -12.47
C VAL A 39 -27.23 -28.48 -12.71
N ALA A 40 -26.43 -27.97 -11.80
CA ALA A 40 -24.99 -28.24 -11.76
C ALA A 40 -24.78 -29.60 -11.10
N VAL A 41 -24.12 -30.51 -11.83
CA VAL A 41 -23.78 -31.84 -11.34
C VAL A 41 -22.27 -32.09 -11.45
N PRO A 42 -21.69 -32.97 -10.62
CA PRO A 42 -20.31 -33.40 -10.79
C PRO A 42 -20.04 -33.95 -12.20
N LEU A 43 -18.84 -33.73 -12.76
CA LEU A 43 -18.49 -34.18 -14.12
C LEU A 43 -18.78 -35.66 -14.38
N TYR A 44 -18.54 -36.52 -13.38
CA TYR A 44 -18.72 -37.97 -13.46
C TYR A 44 -20.19 -38.43 -13.43
N THR A 45 -21.16 -37.53 -13.24
CA THR A 45 -22.58 -37.88 -13.15
C THR A 45 -23.06 -38.47 -14.48
N VAL A 46 -23.61 -39.68 -14.44
CA VAL A 46 -24.19 -40.37 -15.60
C VAL A 46 -25.57 -39.78 -15.89
N VAL A 47 -25.87 -39.52 -17.16
CA VAL A 47 -27.18 -39.01 -17.56
C VAL A 47 -28.20 -40.13 -17.47
N ALA A 48 -29.05 -40.07 -16.46
CA ALA A 48 -30.22 -40.92 -16.25
C ALA A 48 -31.38 -40.06 -15.72
N LYS A 49 -32.59 -40.61 -15.65
CA LYS A 49 -33.73 -39.92 -15.01
C LYS A 49 -33.30 -39.40 -13.61
N PRO A 50 -33.60 -38.13 -13.25
CA PRO A 50 -34.51 -37.18 -13.89
C PRO A 50 -33.88 -36.24 -14.93
N TYR A 51 -32.61 -36.46 -15.31
CA TYR A 51 -31.89 -35.55 -16.20
C TYR A 51 -32.33 -35.66 -17.66
N VAL A 52 -32.45 -34.50 -18.31
CA VAL A 52 -32.74 -34.32 -19.73
C VAL A 52 -31.50 -33.74 -20.41
N VAL A 53 -31.09 -34.36 -21.51
CA VAL A 53 -30.01 -33.83 -22.36
C VAL A 53 -30.59 -32.83 -23.33
N VAL A 54 -30.05 -31.61 -23.32
CA VAL A 54 -30.33 -30.63 -24.36
C VAL A 54 -29.10 -30.53 -25.25
N SER A 55 -29.29 -30.75 -26.55
CA SER A 55 -28.23 -31.01 -27.54
C SER A 55 -27.42 -29.77 -27.94
N GLN A 56 -27.78 -28.58 -27.45
CA GLN A 56 -27.12 -27.32 -27.76
C GLN A 56 -26.46 -26.75 -26.51
N ASP A 57 -25.26 -26.19 -26.65
CA ASP A 57 -24.65 -25.40 -25.58
C ASP A 57 -25.39 -24.07 -25.45
N ILE A 58 -26.38 -24.06 -24.56
CA ILE A 58 -27.29 -22.91 -24.48
C ILE A 58 -26.61 -21.79 -23.72
N ARG A 59 -26.51 -20.62 -24.36
CA ARG A 59 -26.14 -19.38 -23.67
C ARG A 59 -27.18 -19.07 -22.61
N VAL A 60 -26.75 -19.07 -21.35
CA VAL A 60 -27.60 -18.76 -20.21
C VAL A 60 -27.48 -17.29 -19.83
N SER A 61 -28.62 -16.63 -19.74
CA SER A 61 -28.78 -15.32 -19.11
C SER A 61 -29.92 -15.41 -18.09
N ILE A 62 -29.78 -14.69 -16.99
CA ILE A 62 -30.87 -14.54 -16.02
C ILE A 62 -32.03 -13.71 -16.60
N ASP A 63 -31.81 -12.95 -17.67
CA ASP A 63 -32.85 -12.19 -18.38
C ASP A 63 -34.00 -13.09 -18.86
N HIS A 64 -33.69 -14.34 -19.24
CA HIS A 64 -34.69 -15.30 -19.69
C HIS A 64 -35.68 -15.72 -18.58
N LEU A 65 -35.43 -15.35 -17.32
CA LEU A 65 -36.36 -15.60 -16.22
C LEU A 65 -37.33 -14.47 -15.93
N ILE A 66 -37.20 -13.35 -16.63
CA ILE A 66 -38.12 -12.24 -16.48
C ILE A 66 -39.41 -12.61 -17.20
N THR A 67 -40.46 -12.90 -16.44
CA THR A 67 -41.79 -13.14 -17.00
C THR A 67 -42.46 -11.83 -17.38
N SER A 68 -43.34 -11.86 -18.38
CA SER A 68 -44.14 -10.68 -18.77
C SER A 68 -44.94 -10.15 -17.58
N GLU A 69 -45.53 -11.04 -16.78
CA GLU A 69 -46.27 -10.69 -15.56
C GLU A 69 -45.43 -9.88 -14.55
N LYS A 70 -44.20 -10.31 -14.26
CA LYS A 70 -43.31 -9.58 -13.35
C LYS A 70 -42.87 -8.25 -13.93
N LYS A 71 -42.62 -8.21 -15.23
CA LYS A 71 -42.26 -6.99 -15.95
C LYS A 71 -43.41 -5.97 -15.91
N ASP A 72 -44.65 -6.43 -16.02
CA ASP A 72 -45.85 -5.58 -15.98
C ASP A 72 -46.14 -5.07 -14.56
N GLN A 73 -45.80 -5.84 -13.52
CA GLN A 73 -46.00 -5.46 -12.11
C GLN A 73 -44.91 -4.52 -11.56
N LEU A 74 -43.63 -4.79 -11.83
CA LEU A 74 -42.49 -4.13 -11.19
C LEU A 74 -41.67 -3.25 -12.14
N GLY A 75 -42.03 -3.24 -13.43
CA GLY A 75 -41.15 -2.76 -14.48
C GLY A 75 -39.98 -3.72 -14.73
N TYR A 76 -39.28 -3.55 -15.85
CA TYR A 76 -38.16 -4.42 -16.22
C TYR A 76 -37.03 -4.43 -15.19
N ILE A 77 -36.66 -3.25 -14.67
CA ILE A 77 -35.54 -3.11 -13.72
C ILE A 77 -35.87 -3.81 -12.40
N GLY A 78 -37.07 -3.60 -11.85
CA GLY A 78 -37.50 -4.25 -10.62
C GLY A 78 -37.59 -5.77 -10.77
N ALA A 79 -38.13 -6.26 -11.89
CA ALA A 79 -38.22 -7.69 -12.17
C ALA A 79 -36.83 -8.34 -12.33
N TYR A 80 -35.89 -7.68 -13.03
CA TYR A 80 -34.51 -8.15 -13.18
C TYR A 80 -33.80 -8.25 -11.82
N GLN A 81 -34.00 -7.28 -10.93
CA GLN A 81 -33.40 -7.27 -9.60
C GLN A 81 -33.88 -8.43 -8.73
N GLU A 82 -35.19 -8.67 -8.70
CA GLU A 82 -35.74 -9.77 -7.91
C GLU A 82 -35.18 -11.12 -8.38
N VAL A 83 -35.07 -11.32 -9.70
CA VAL A 83 -34.45 -12.51 -10.31
C VAL A 83 -32.98 -12.62 -9.94
N LEU A 84 -32.21 -11.53 -10.06
CA LEU A 84 -30.80 -11.49 -9.70
C LEU A 84 -30.56 -11.85 -8.23
N LEU A 85 -31.33 -11.25 -7.31
CA LEU A 85 -31.23 -11.52 -5.88
C LEU A 85 -31.55 -12.98 -5.55
N LYS A 86 -32.59 -13.54 -6.18
CA LYS A 86 -32.94 -14.95 -6.03
C LYS A 86 -31.84 -15.88 -6.57
N PHE A 87 -31.26 -15.53 -7.72
CA PHE A 87 -30.15 -16.27 -8.32
C PHE A 87 -28.91 -16.26 -7.41
N VAL A 88 -28.50 -15.08 -6.94
CA VAL A 88 -27.34 -14.94 -6.04
C VAL A 88 -27.57 -15.67 -4.71
N SER A 89 -28.79 -15.61 -4.16
CA SER A 89 -29.16 -16.38 -2.97
C SER A 89 -29.02 -17.89 -3.18
N THR A 90 -29.51 -18.39 -4.32
CA THR A 90 -29.40 -19.80 -4.71
C THR A 90 -27.94 -20.22 -4.86
N ALA A 91 -27.14 -19.42 -5.59
CA ALA A 91 -25.71 -19.66 -5.76
C ALA A 91 -24.96 -19.67 -4.42
N ARG A 92 -25.27 -18.75 -3.51
CA ARG A 92 -24.69 -18.71 -2.16
C ARG A 92 -25.00 -19.96 -1.36
N GLU A 93 -26.25 -20.40 -1.38
CA GLU A 93 -26.67 -21.62 -0.69
C GLU A 93 -26.00 -22.87 -1.31
N GLY A 94 -25.87 -22.90 -2.63
CA GLY A 94 -25.12 -23.93 -3.35
C GLY A 94 -23.66 -23.98 -2.93
N ILE A 95 -22.95 -22.85 -3.01
CA ILE A 95 -21.53 -22.74 -2.64
C ILE A 95 -21.33 -23.14 -1.17
N ARG A 96 -22.25 -22.74 -0.28
CA ARG A 96 -22.23 -23.15 1.13
C ARG A 96 -22.35 -24.67 1.31
N ARG A 97 -23.20 -25.33 0.53
CA ARG A 97 -23.45 -26.78 0.61
C ARG A 97 -22.35 -27.61 -0.07
N HIS A 98 -21.89 -27.17 -1.23
CA HIS A 98 -21.06 -27.97 -2.14
C HIS A 98 -19.60 -27.49 -2.24
N GLY A 99 -19.28 -26.34 -1.65
CA GLY A 99 -17.95 -25.76 -1.61
C GLY A 99 -17.65 -24.78 -2.76
N THR A 100 -16.44 -24.22 -2.72
CA THR A 100 -15.99 -23.16 -3.63
C THR A 100 -15.82 -23.61 -5.10
N SER A 101 -15.68 -24.91 -5.36
CA SER A 101 -15.62 -25.45 -6.73
C SER A 101 -16.92 -25.24 -7.52
N LEU A 102 -18.06 -25.17 -6.83
CA LEU A 102 -19.33 -24.76 -7.45
C LEU A 102 -19.32 -23.26 -7.79
N GLY A 103 -18.59 -22.45 -7.02
CA GLY A 103 -18.31 -21.07 -7.37
C GLY A 103 -17.55 -20.95 -8.70
N ASP A 104 -16.57 -21.82 -8.95
CA ASP A 104 -15.86 -21.88 -10.24
C ASP A 104 -16.83 -22.16 -11.39
N TYR A 105 -17.76 -23.09 -11.21
CA TYR A 105 -18.83 -23.36 -12.18
C TYR A 105 -19.64 -22.10 -12.50
N TYR A 106 -20.13 -21.40 -11.48
CA TYR A 106 -20.91 -20.17 -11.65
C TYR A 106 -20.14 -19.07 -12.40
N ARG A 107 -18.83 -18.89 -12.12
CA ARG A 107 -18.00 -17.90 -12.83
C ARG A 107 -17.86 -18.20 -14.32
N HIS A 108 -17.68 -19.46 -14.68
CA HIS A 108 -17.53 -19.87 -16.07
C HIS A 108 -18.88 -19.84 -16.81
N ARG A 109 -19.95 -20.30 -16.17
CA ARG A 109 -21.28 -20.41 -16.77
C ARG A 109 -22.00 -19.05 -16.87
N TYR A 110 -21.78 -18.13 -15.93
CA TYR A 110 -22.42 -16.81 -15.87
C TYR A 110 -21.38 -15.67 -15.77
N PRO A 111 -20.64 -15.38 -16.86
CA PRO A 111 -19.55 -14.41 -16.84
C PRO A 111 -20.01 -12.99 -16.47
N ASN A 112 -21.23 -12.59 -16.89
CA ASN A 112 -21.81 -11.29 -16.57
C ASN A 112 -22.13 -11.09 -15.07
N LEU A 113 -22.20 -12.19 -14.31
CA LEU A 113 -22.48 -12.17 -12.87
C LEU A 113 -21.25 -12.50 -12.04
N ARG A 114 -20.06 -12.55 -12.65
CA ARG A 114 -18.82 -12.95 -12.00
C ARG A 114 -18.59 -12.20 -10.69
N SER A 115 -18.76 -10.88 -10.67
CA SER A 115 -18.57 -10.04 -9.47
C SER A 115 -19.46 -10.47 -8.31
N TRP A 116 -20.75 -10.72 -8.58
CA TRP A 116 -21.72 -11.20 -7.60
C TRP A 116 -21.35 -12.58 -7.03
N ILE A 117 -20.86 -13.46 -7.89
CA ILE A 117 -20.37 -14.79 -7.51
C ILE A 117 -19.09 -14.67 -6.67
N GLU A 118 -18.19 -13.73 -6.97
CA GLU A 118 -16.99 -13.53 -6.15
C GLU A 118 -17.33 -13.06 -4.73
N TYR A 119 -18.33 -12.18 -4.57
CA TYR A 119 -18.87 -11.81 -3.26
C TYR A 119 -19.49 -13.00 -2.54
N ALA A 120 -20.27 -13.82 -3.24
CA ALA A 120 -20.88 -15.03 -2.70
C ALA A 120 -19.83 -16.00 -2.14
N VAL A 121 -18.76 -16.24 -2.92
CA VAL A 121 -17.62 -17.07 -2.52
C VAL A 121 -16.87 -16.44 -1.35
N LEU A 122 -16.56 -15.13 -1.42
CA LEU A 122 -15.85 -14.42 -0.34
C LEU A 122 -16.60 -14.53 1.00
N LEU A 123 -17.93 -14.36 0.99
CA LEU A 123 -18.74 -14.47 2.21
C LEU A 123 -18.66 -15.85 2.88
N GLN A 124 -18.39 -16.89 2.09
CA GLN A 124 -18.19 -18.26 2.55
C GLN A 124 -16.78 -18.48 3.10
N ASP A 125 -15.77 -17.87 2.48
CA ASP A 125 -14.36 -17.99 2.88
C ASP A 125 -14.03 -17.19 4.16
N LEU A 126 -14.84 -16.17 4.49
CA LEU A 126 -14.68 -15.40 5.72
C LEU A 126 -14.83 -16.28 6.97
N PRO A 127 -14.04 -16.05 8.03
CA PRO A 127 -14.15 -16.80 9.28
C PRO A 127 -15.55 -16.65 9.89
N SER A 128 -16.09 -17.71 10.49
CA SER A 128 -17.41 -17.63 11.13
C SER A 128 -17.35 -16.72 12.36
N ALA A 129 -18.28 -15.77 12.46
CA ALA A 129 -18.37 -14.89 13.63
C ALA A 129 -18.80 -15.68 14.88
N ASN A 130 -19.75 -16.59 14.71
CA ASN A 130 -20.26 -17.45 15.77
C ASN A 130 -19.69 -18.85 15.58
N LEU A 131 -18.61 -19.15 16.31
CA LEU A 131 -18.01 -20.48 16.31
C LEU A 131 -18.74 -21.36 17.33
N PRO A 132 -19.14 -22.59 16.97
CA PRO A 132 -19.66 -23.58 17.93
C PRO A 132 -18.67 -23.81 19.10
N PRO A 133 -19.17 -24.19 20.30
CA PRO A 133 -18.34 -24.37 21.50
C PRO A 133 -17.24 -25.46 21.36
N HIS A 134 -17.36 -26.35 20.37
CA HIS A 134 -16.37 -27.40 20.06
C HIS A 134 -15.56 -27.11 18.79
N SER A 135 -15.47 -25.85 18.38
CA SER A 135 -14.69 -25.47 17.19
C SER A 135 -13.22 -25.79 17.36
N SER A 136 -12.58 -26.25 16.28
CA SER A 136 -11.13 -26.53 16.30
C SER A 136 -10.32 -25.27 16.63
N LYS A 137 -9.17 -25.45 17.28
CA LYS A 137 -8.21 -24.37 17.57
C LYS A 137 -7.86 -23.56 16.31
N GLY A 138 -7.64 -24.23 15.19
CA GLY A 138 -7.34 -23.56 13.92
C GLY A 138 -8.46 -22.64 13.40
N ALA A 139 -9.73 -22.95 13.67
CA ALA A 139 -10.85 -22.08 13.28
C ALA A 139 -10.93 -20.81 14.15
N MET A 140 -10.59 -20.92 15.44
CA MET A 140 -10.49 -19.78 16.35
C MET A 140 -9.29 -18.90 15.98
N ASP A 141 -8.11 -19.51 15.79
CA ASP A 141 -6.89 -18.79 15.39
C ASP A 141 -7.08 -18.06 14.05
N PHE A 142 -7.81 -18.65 13.10
CA PHE A 142 -8.15 -18.02 11.82
C PHE A 142 -9.04 -16.78 12.00
N ARG A 143 -10.12 -16.91 12.79
CA ARG A 143 -11.02 -15.78 13.10
C ARG A 143 -10.27 -14.64 13.75
N ASP A 144 -9.46 -14.95 14.75
CA ASP A 144 -8.77 -13.95 15.56
C ASP A 144 -7.65 -13.28 14.76
N SER A 145 -6.93 -14.04 13.92
CA SER A 145 -5.92 -13.49 12.99
C SER A 145 -6.54 -12.56 11.95
N PHE A 146 -7.72 -12.91 11.42
CA PHE A 146 -8.43 -12.03 10.48
C PHE A 146 -8.92 -10.77 11.15
N ALA A 147 -9.51 -10.88 12.34
CA ALA A 147 -9.97 -9.72 13.09
C ALA A 147 -8.82 -8.77 13.42
N ARG A 148 -7.67 -9.28 13.89
CA ARG A 148 -6.48 -8.46 14.18
C ARG A 148 -5.95 -7.75 12.93
N ALA A 149 -5.83 -8.45 11.80
CA ALA A 149 -5.39 -7.83 10.55
C ALA A 149 -6.39 -6.77 10.06
N ALA A 150 -7.68 -7.03 10.16
CA ALA A 150 -8.73 -6.07 9.81
C ALA A 150 -8.69 -4.82 10.71
N SER A 151 -8.51 -4.99 12.02
CA SER A 151 -8.37 -3.89 12.98
C SER A 151 -7.11 -3.08 12.70
N PHE A 152 -5.97 -3.75 12.46
CA PHE A 152 -4.71 -3.11 12.10
C PHE A 152 -4.89 -2.19 10.88
N LEU A 153 -5.48 -2.72 9.80
CA LEU A 153 -5.76 -1.96 8.58
C LEU A 153 -6.76 -0.83 8.79
N ALA A 154 -7.72 -0.98 9.70
CA ALA A 154 -8.66 0.10 9.98
C ALA A 154 -8.03 1.22 10.82
N PHE A 155 -7.32 0.87 11.90
CA PHE A 155 -6.62 1.84 12.76
C PHE A 155 -5.58 2.65 12.00
N ASP A 156 -4.96 2.03 11.01
CA ASP A 156 -4.03 2.68 10.09
C ASP A 156 -4.60 3.97 9.47
N VAL A 157 -5.90 4.08 9.24
CA VAL A 157 -6.47 5.29 8.63
C VAL A 157 -7.43 6.01 9.58
N MET A 158 -7.40 5.70 10.88
CA MET A 158 -8.27 6.27 11.92
C MET A 158 -7.48 7.03 12.97
N ARG A 159 -7.97 8.20 13.40
CA ARG A 159 -7.41 8.89 14.56
C ARG A 159 -7.82 8.18 15.86
N PRO A 160 -6.98 8.21 16.91
CA PRO A 160 -7.26 7.55 18.19
C PRO A 160 -8.62 7.90 18.81
N HIS A 161 -9.01 9.18 18.74
CA HIS A 161 -10.19 9.76 19.38
C HIS A 161 -11.43 9.82 18.48
N GLU A 162 -11.41 9.17 17.31
CA GLU A 162 -12.63 9.04 16.52
C GLU A 162 -13.58 8.05 17.19
N ALA A 163 -14.88 8.36 17.24
CA ALA A 163 -15.89 7.48 17.83
C ALA A 163 -15.83 6.04 17.27
N ILE A 164 -15.54 5.89 15.97
CA ILE A 164 -15.39 4.57 15.36
C ILE A 164 -14.10 3.84 15.77
N SER A 165 -13.02 4.58 16.06
CA SER A 165 -11.77 4.01 16.59
C SER A 165 -12.01 3.51 18.00
N GLU A 166 -12.69 4.30 18.84
CA GLU A 166 -13.05 3.91 20.20
C GLU A 166 -14.00 2.70 20.21
N GLU A 167 -15.01 2.69 19.33
CA GLU A 167 -15.89 1.54 19.18
C GLU A 167 -15.11 0.29 18.76
N LEU A 168 -14.24 0.40 17.75
CA LEU A 168 -13.42 -0.71 17.27
C LEU A 168 -12.48 -1.26 18.36
N GLN A 169 -11.96 -0.41 19.25
CA GLN A 169 -11.12 -0.84 20.37
C GLN A 169 -11.88 -1.71 21.37
N GLN A 170 -13.19 -1.51 21.53
CA GLN A 170 -14.04 -2.28 22.44
C GLN A 170 -14.62 -3.56 21.81
N MET A 171 -14.37 -3.80 20.52
CA MET A 171 -14.92 -4.97 19.83
C MET A 171 -14.02 -6.20 19.96
N ASP A 172 -14.64 -7.35 20.22
CA ASP A 172 -13.97 -8.64 20.14
C ASP A 172 -13.84 -9.14 18.69
N SER A 173 -13.04 -10.20 18.48
CA SER A 173 -12.80 -10.75 17.14
C SER A 173 -14.07 -11.24 16.44
N SER A 174 -15.05 -11.74 17.19
CA SER A 174 -16.34 -12.20 16.65
C SER A 174 -17.20 -11.03 16.16
N GLN A 175 -17.26 -9.94 16.93
CA GLN A 175 -18.00 -8.73 16.59
C GLN A 175 -17.41 -8.04 15.34
N ILE A 176 -16.09 -7.97 15.22
CA ILE A 176 -15.43 -7.38 14.04
C ILE A 176 -15.74 -8.18 12.78
N VAL A 177 -15.59 -9.50 12.85
CA VAL A 177 -15.93 -10.40 11.74
C VAL A 177 -17.41 -10.32 11.37
N ALA A 178 -18.30 -10.23 12.36
CA ALA A 178 -19.74 -10.07 12.13
C ALA A 178 -20.04 -8.75 11.42
N ARG A 179 -19.39 -7.66 11.82
CA ARG A 179 -19.55 -6.33 11.23
C ARG A 179 -19.09 -6.29 9.79
N ILE A 180 -17.88 -6.77 9.50
CA ILE A 180 -17.35 -6.85 8.12
C ILE A 180 -18.28 -7.70 7.25
N ARG A 181 -18.74 -8.85 7.75
CA ARG A 181 -19.70 -9.71 7.05
C ARG A 181 -21.04 -8.99 6.80
N LYS A 182 -21.54 -8.21 7.77
CA LYS A 182 -22.77 -7.42 7.62
C LYS A 182 -22.59 -6.34 6.54
N SER A 183 -21.47 -5.63 6.55
CA SER A 183 -21.15 -4.60 5.55
C SER A 183 -21.03 -5.17 4.15
N LEU A 184 -20.32 -6.30 3.98
CA LEU A 184 -20.21 -6.99 2.68
C LEU A 184 -21.56 -7.53 2.19
N LYS A 185 -22.41 -8.05 3.09
CA LYS A 185 -23.79 -8.44 2.73
C LYS A 185 -24.62 -7.23 2.33
N SER A 186 -24.55 -6.14 3.09
CA SER A 186 -25.26 -4.90 2.77
C SER A 186 -24.87 -4.41 1.38
N LYS A 187 -23.56 -4.37 1.07
CA LYS A 187 -23.01 -4.05 -0.24
C LYS A 187 -23.53 -4.96 -1.35
N LEU A 188 -23.53 -6.27 -1.11
CA LEU A 188 -24.11 -7.23 -2.04
C LEU A 188 -25.58 -6.91 -2.33
N TYR A 189 -26.36 -6.50 -1.34
CA TYR A 189 -27.81 -6.29 -1.51
C TYR A 189 -28.21 -4.84 -1.86
N SER A 190 -27.31 -3.85 -1.71
CA SER A 190 -27.61 -2.42 -1.92
C SER A 190 -27.35 -1.92 -3.34
N SER A 191 -26.54 -2.63 -4.13
CA SER A 191 -26.02 -2.09 -5.39
C SER A 191 -26.97 -2.35 -6.57
N TYR A 192 -27.65 -1.30 -7.03
CA TYR A 192 -28.49 -1.28 -8.24
C TYR A 192 -27.68 -1.45 -9.53
N ASP A 193 -26.43 -0.96 -9.51
CA ASP A 193 -25.41 -1.19 -10.53
C ASP A 193 -24.35 -2.10 -9.92
N CYS A 194 -23.90 -3.16 -10.60
CA CYS A 194 -22.63 -3.78 -10.24
C CYS A 194 -21.57 -3.43 -11.30
N PRO A 195 -20.90 -2.27 -11.18
CA PRO A 195 -19.75 -1.92 -12.00
C PRO A 195 -18.42 -2.27 -11.30
N PRO A 196 -17.30 -2.28 -12.05
CA PRO A 196 -16.02 -2.88 -11.64
C PRO A 196 -15.32 -2.33 -10.38
N GLN A 197 -15.77 -1.20 -9.81
CA GLN A 197 -15.13 -0.62 -8.61
C GLN A 197 -15.30 -1.50 -7.35
N ASP A 198 -16.38 -2.27 -7.23
CA ASP A 198 -16.60 -3.18 -6.09
C ASP A 198 -15.74 -4.46 -6.17
N HIS A 199 -15.07 -4.75 -7.30
CA HIS A 199 -14.05 -5.81 -7.37
C HIS A 199 -12.86 -5.52 -6.47
N ALA A 200 -12.56 -4.24 -6.23
CA ALA A 200 -11.47 -3.84 -5.37
C ALA A 200 -11.71 -4.32 -3.93
N ILE A 201 -12.90 -4.09 -3.37
CA ILE A 201 -13.25 -4.52 -2.01
C ILE A 201 -13.09 -6.03 -1.87
N VAL A 202 -13.63 -6.79 -2.82
CA VAL A 202 -13.49 -8.27 -2.81
C VAL A 202 -12.03 -8.68 -2.88
N SER A 203 -11.27 -8.05 -3.77
CA SER A 203 -9.84 -8.36 -3.96
C SER A 203 -9.02 -8.05 -2.70
N HIS A 204 -9.28 -6.93 -2.05
CA HIS A 204 -8.62 -6.53 -0.81
C HIS A 204 -8.92 -7.47 0.35
N VAL A 205 -10.19 -7.81 0.56
CA VAL A 205 -10.56 -8.75 1.62
C VAL A 205 -9.94 -10.13 1.34
N ARG A 206 -9.92 -10.57 0.07
CA ARG A 206 -9.22 -11.81 -0.32
C ARG A 206 -7.72 -11.76 -0.09
N HIS A 207 -7.07 -10.66 -0.45
CA HIS A 207 -5.65 -10.45 -0.21
C HIS A 207 -5.34 -10.66 1.27
N VAL A 208 -6.10 -10.00 2.15
CA VAL A 208 -5.93 -10.17 3.60
C VAL A 208 -6.18 -11.61 4.03
N LEU A 209 -7.27 -12.26 3.58
CA LEU A 209 -7.57 -13.66 3.92
C LEU A 209 -6.42 -14.62 3.54
N ILE A 210 -5.80 -14.42 2.38
CA ILE A 210 -4.68 -15.24 1.89
C ILE A 210 -3.43 -14.97 2.73
N CYS A 211 -3.13 -13.70 3.02
CA CYS A 211 -1.97 -13.30 3.81
C CYS A 211 -2.01 -13.82 5.26
N ILE A 212 -3.17 -13.82 5.90
CA ILE A 212 -3.30 -14.28 7.29
C ILE A 212 -3.38 -15.80 7.42
N SER A 213 -3.85 -16.49 6.38
CA SER A 213 -4.04 -17.95 6.34
C SER A 213 -3.25 -18.52 5.20
N GLY A 214 -1.99 -18.86 5.45
CA GLY A 214 -1.01 -19.39 4.48
C GLY A 214 -1.37 -20.71 3.77
N ARG A 215 -2.65 -21.00 3.54
CA ARG A 215 -3.22 -22.02 2.65
C ARG A 215 -4.33 -21.45 1.73
N GLY A 216 -4.19 -20.22 1.26
CA GLY A 216 -5.02 -19.67 0.18
C GLY A 216 -4.46 -20.05 -1.20
N ASN A 217 -5.31 -20.53 -2.10
CA ASN A 217 -4.91 -20.95 -3.45
C ASN A 217 -4.39 -19.73 -4.24
N ARG A 218 -3.06 -19.58 -4.37
CA ARG A 218 -2.39 -18.43 -5.05
C ARG A 218 -2.97 -18.14 -6.45
N ALA A 219 -3.47 -19.17 -7.13
CA ALA A 219 -4.16 -19.07 -8.42
C ALA A 219 -5.39 -18.12 -8.42
N GLN A 220 -6.00 -17.85 -7.25
CA GLN A 220 -7.13 -16.92 -7.15
C GLN A 220 -6.72 -15.44 -7.07
N LEU A 221 -5.49 -15.12 -6.66
CA LEU A 221 -4.94 -13.75 -6.74
C LEU A 221 -4.59 -13.39 -8.19
N GLU A 222 -4.04 -14.34 -8.95
CA GLU A 222 -3.74 -14.16 -10.39
C GLU A 222 -4.99 -13.87 -11.21
N LEU A 223 -6.15 -14.41 -10.80
CA LEU A 223 -7.46 -14.16 -11.42
C LEU A 223 -8.02 -12.75 -11.16
N LEU A 224 -7.46 -11.99 -10.21
CA LEU A 224 -7.93 -10.65 -9.83
C LEU A 224 -7.16 -9.51 -10.54
N GLY A 225 -6.16 -9.85 -11.36
CA GLY A 225 -5.45 -8.91 -12.23
C GLY A 225 -4.51 -7.94 -11.49
N SER A 226 -3.58 -7.32 -12.22
CA SER A 226 -2.57 -6.37 -11.72
C SER A 226 -3.14 -5.02 -11.23
N GLN A 227 -4.47 -4.89 -11.12
CA GLN A 227 -5.15 -3.64 -10.74
C GLN A 227 -5.23 -3.41 -9.21
N VAL A 228 -4.70 -4.30 -8.38
CA VAL A 228 -4.60 -4.12 -6.91
C VAL A 228 -3.67 -2.96 -6.52
N SER A 229 -2.91 -2.41 -7.47
CA SER A 229 -1.89 -1.39 -7.24
C SER A 229 -2.40 0.04 -6.98
N SER A 230 -3.72 0.29 -7.03
CA SER A 230 -4.28 1.66 -6.98
C SER A 230 -5.21 1.96 -5.81
N ILE A 231 -5.49 1.03 -4.89
CA ILE A 231 -6.46 1.28 -3.80
C ILE A 231 -5.86 0.90 -2.44
N ASP A 232 -6.09 1.79 -1.48
CA ASP A 232 -5.66 1.66 -0.11
C ASP A 232 -6.45 0.56 0.62
N LEU A 233 -5.75 -0.53 0.93
CA LEU A 233 -6.26 -1.66 1.72
C LEU A 233 -6.88 -1.18 3.05
N SER A 234 -6.27 -0.17 3.68
CA SER A 234 -6.67 0.36 4.97
C SER A 234 -7.97 1.14 4.91
N LEU A 235 -8.17 1.96 3.87
CA LEU A 235 -9.47 2.61 3.61
C LEU A 235 -10.60 1.60 3.39
N THR A 236 -10.31 0.47 2.73
CA THR A 236 -11.31 -0.58 2.52
C THR A 236 -11.79 -1.16 3.85
N PHE A 237 -10.86 -1.49 4.76
CA PHE A 237 -11.22 -2.05 6.06
C PHE A 237 -11.85 -1.03 7.00
N ARG A 238 -11.42 0.24 6.97
CA ARG A 238 -12.12 1.35 7.64
C ARG A 238 -13.57 1.42 7.18
N TYR A 239 -13.82 1.40 5.87
CA TYR A 239 -15.17 1.42 5.33
C TYR A 239 -16.01 0.21 5.78
N LEU A 240 -15.44 -1.00 5.72
CA LEU A 240 -16.15 -2.22 6.11
C LEU A 240 -16.50 -2.28 7.61
N ILE A 241 -15.75 -1.57 8.44
CA ILE A 241 -16.01 -1.43 9.89
C ILE A 241 -17.01 -0.30 10.20
N GLY A 242 -17.42 0.48 9.19
CA GLY A 242 -18.44 1.53 9.31
C GLY A 242 -17.91 2.96 9.20
N GLY A 243 -16.64 3.12 8.81
CA GLY A 243 -16.01 4.43 8.67
C GLY A 243 -16.34 5.10 7.34
N GLY A 244 -16.22 6.43 7.29
CA GLY A 244 -16.34 7.19 6.05
C GLY A 244 -15.25 6.85 5.03
N VAL A 245 -15.55 7.07 3.74
CA VAL A 245 -14.68 6.76 2.58
C VAL A 245 -13.70 7.89 2.27
N ASN A 246 -13.74 9.01 3.01
CA ASN A 246 -12.86 10.15 2.77
C ASN A 246 -11.39 9.70 2.86
N VAL A 247 -10.60 10.07 1.84
CA VAL A 247 -9.16 9.81 1.81
C VAL A 247 -8.54 10.45 3.04
N ARG A 248 -7.84 9.63 3.84
CA ARG A 248 -7.11 10.08 5.03
C ARG A 248 -5.66 9.67 4.91
N GLU A 249 -4.80 10.48 5.51
CA GLU A 249 -3.41 10.11 5.72
C GLU A 249 -3.32 8.93 6.69
N HIS A 250 -2.34 8.07 6.45
CA HIS A 250 -2.05 6.93 7.32
C HIS A 250 -1.55 7.43 8.67
N SER A 251 -2.02 6.81 9.75
CA SER A 251 -1.59 7.05 11.13
C SER A 251 -0.10 6.78 11.27
N HIS A 252 0.57 7.65 12.02
CA HIS A 252 1.97 7.48 12.38
C HIS A 252 2.14 6.18 13.18
N VAL A 253 3.30 5.52 13.06
CA VAL A 253 3.53 4.19 13.65
C VAL A 253 3.26 4.17 15.16
N ASN A 254 3.63 5.24 15.87
CA ASN A 254 3.38 5.35 17.31
C ASN A 254 1.89 5.39 17.67
N GLU A 255 1.08 6.10 16.88
CA GLU A 255 -0.38 6.16 17.08
C GLU A 255 -1.01 4.80 16.80
N LEU A 256 -0.53 4.12 15.77
CA LEU A 256 -0.98 2.77 15.43
C LEU A 256 -0.66 1.77 16.56
N VAL A 257 0.56 1.81 17.12
CA VAL A 257 0.94 1.01 18.29
C VAL A 257 0.02 1.32 19.47
N GLN A 258 -0.28 2.60 19.73
CA GLN A 258 -1.16 3.01 20.82
C GLN A 258 -2.58 2.46 20.63
N GLN A 259 -3.18 2.62 19.45
CA GLN A 259 -4.54 2.13 19.16
C GLN A 259 -4.61 0.60 19.24
N MET A 260 -3.62 -0.10 18.68
CA MET A 260 -3.55 -1.56 18.74
C MET A 260 -3.38 -2.07 20.17
N SER A 261 -2.56 -1.40 20.98
CA SER A 261 -2.33 -1.78 22.39
C SER A 261 -3.60 -1.64 23.23
N SER A 262 -4.45 -0.67 22.91
CA SER A 262 -5.71 -0.41 23.62
C SER A 262 -6.87 -1.29 23.16
N ALA A 263 -6.75 -1.99 22.03
CA ALA A 263 -7.85 -2.72 21.42
C ALA A 263 -7.99 -4.15 21.96
N GLN A 264 -9.24 -4.55 22.24
CA GLN A 264 -9.59 -5.84 22.84
C GLN A 264 -9.04 -7.04 22.05
N VAL A 265 -9.01 -6.95 20.72
CA VAL A 265 -8.52 -8.05 19.85
C VAL A 265 -7.03 -8.36 19.98
N PHE A 266 -6.24 -7.44 20.55
CA PHE A 266 -4.81 -7.62 20.80
C PHE A 266 -4.50 -7.93 22.27
N VAL A 267 -5.51 -8.02 23.15
CA VAL A 267 -5.32 -8.35 24.56
C VAL A 267 -4.53 -9.66 24.72
N GLY A 268 -3.49 -9.61 25.55
CA GLY A 268 -2.56 -10.73 25.76
C GLY A 268 -1.40 -10.79 24.77
N SER A 269 -1.33 -9.89 23.80
CA SER A 269 -0.17 -9.72 22.91
C SER A 269 0.64 -8.48 23.34
N THR A 270 1.96 -8.58 23.37
CA THR A 270 2.83 -7.42 23.53
C THR A 270 2.90 -6.67 22.20
N VAL A 271 2.08 -5.63 22.05
CA VAL A 271 2.06 -4.80 20.83
C VAL A 271 3.21 -3.81 20.89
N ASP A 272 4.18 -3.97 19.98
CA ASP A 272 5.31 -3.09 19.79
C ASP A 272 5.56 -2.82 18.29
N LEU A 273 6.64 -2.11 17.98
CA LEU A 273 7.04 -1.83 16.61
C LEU A 273 7.29 -3.11 15.78
N ASN A 274 7.72 -4.21 16.42
CA ASN A 274 7.99 -5.47 15.74
C ASN A 274 6.68 -6.13 15.29
N VAL A 275 5.65 -6.11 16.12
CA VAL A 275 4.31 -6.61 15.76
C VAL A 275 3.73 -5.80 14.60
N VAL A 276 3.88 -4.48 14.62
CA VAL A 276 3.46 -3.61 13.51
C VAL A 276 4.20 -3.99 12.23
N GLN A 277 5.53 -4.13 12.28
CA GLN A 277 6.35 -4.59 11.16
C GLN A 277 5.91 -5.97 10.65
N GLU A 278 5.55 -6.91 11.54
CA GLU A 278 5.06 -8.23 11.18
C GLU A 278 3.76 -8.12 10.36
N PHE A 279 2.81 -7.26 10.77
CA PHE A 279 1.60 -7.01 9.99
C PHE A 279 1.90 -6.41 8.61
N PHE A 280 2.81 -5.42 8.53
CA PHE A 280 3.23 -4.86 7.25
C PHE A 280 3.85 -5.92 6.33
N ASN A 281 4.74 -6.77 6.85
CA ASN A 281 5.37 -7.83 6.09
C ASN A 281 4.36 -8.88 5.64
N LYS A 282 3.52 -9.35 6.58
CA LYS A 282 2.52 -10.41 6.34
C LYS A 282 1.47 -9.98 5.32
N LEU A 283 1.08 -8.70 5.34
CA LEU A 283 0.12 -8.12 4.40
C LEU A 283 0.77 -7.57 3.11
N SER A 284 2.09 -7.68 2.97
CA SER A 284 2.85 -7.15 1.83
C SER A 284 2.68 -5.63 1.62
N LEU A 285 2.65 -4.88 2.73
CA LEU A 285 2.47 -3.43 2.80
C LEU A 285 3.77 -2.68 3.08
N GLU A 286 4.93 -3.32 2.90
CA GLU A 286 6.25 -2.78 3.27
C GLU A 286 6.50 -1.36 2.71
N GLN A 287 5.98 -1.08 1.51
CA GLN A 287 6.07 0.21 0.82
C GLN A 287 5.39 1.40 1.55
N TRP A 288 4.54 1.09 2.54
CA TRP A 288 3.80 2.10 3.29
C TRP A 288 4.37 2.31 4.68
N LEU A 289 5.19 1.38 5.18
CA LEU A 289 5.83 1.51 6.48
C LEU A 289 6.93 2.56 6.46
N THR A 290 7.73 2.59 5.39
CA THR A 290 8.91 3.45 5.33
C THR A 290 8.53 4.92 5.37
N THR A 291 7.51 5.33 4.64
CA THR A 291 7.04 6.72 4.67
C THR A 291 6.45 7.13 6.03
N ARG A 292 6.00 6.20 6.87
CA ARG A 292 5.39 6.53 8.18
C ARG A 292 6.38 6.83 9.28
N HIS A 293 7.66 6.56 9.05
CA HIS A 293 8.73 7.01 9.94
C HIS A 293 9.16 8.45 9.65
N LEU A 294 8.61 9.06 8.59
CA LEU A 294 8.84 10.45 8.24
C LEU A 294 7.78 11.34 8.90
N PRO A 295 8.09 12.62 9.19
CA PRO A 295 7.08 13.59 9.60
C PRO A 295 5.95 13.70 8.57
N ASP A 296 4.69 13.78 9.02
CA ASP A 296 3.53 13.87 8.12
C ASP A 296 3.65 15.04 7.14
N SER A 297 4.24 16.16 7.58
CA SER A 297 4.49 17.31 6.71
C SER A 297 5.40 17.00 5.52
N TRP A 298 6.28 16.00 5.62
CA TRP A 298 7.16 15.59 4.52
C TRP A 298 6.45 14.69 3.49
N VAL A 299 5.39 13.99 3.91
CA VAL A 299 4.75 12.91 3.15
C VAL A 299 3.40 13.31 2.57
N SER A 300 2.71 14.27 3.19
CA SER A 300 1.38 14.76 2.80
C SER A 300 1.30 15.22 1.34
N GLY A 301 2.39 15.77 0.80
CA GLY A 301 2.50 16.24 -0.58
C GLY A 301 3.02 15.21 -1.61
N LEU A 302 3.32 13.97 -1.22
CA LEU A 302 3.93 12.98 -2.11
C LEU A 302 2.90 12.27 -3.00
N SER A 303 3.09 12.34 -4.31
CA SER A 303 2.39 11.50 -5.29
C SER A 303 2.75 10.02 -5.15
N LEU A 304 1.88 9.13 -5.64
CA LEU A 304 2.12 7.68 -5.62
C LEU A 304 3.44 7.30 -6.33
N GLN A 305 3.78 7.97 -7.42
CA GLN A 305 5.02 7.72 -8.15
C GLN A 305 6.26 8.13 -7.34
N GLN A 306 6.20 9.26 -6.64
CA GLN A 306 7.27 9.70 -5.75
C GLN A 306 7.48 8.72 -4.59
N ARG A 307 6.38 8.25 -3.97
CA ARG A 307 6.45 7.21 -2.92
C ARG A 307 7.12 5.93 -3.43
N LYS A 308 6.72 5.45 -4.62
CA LYS A 308 7.36 4.29 -5.25
C LYS A 308 8.84 4.51 -5.57
N SER A 309 9.21 5.71 -6.01
CA SER A 309 10.61 6.06 -6.26
C SER A 309 11.44 6.08 -4.98
N PHE A 310 10.89 6.63 -3.89
CA PHE A 310 11.55 6.61 -2.59
C PHE A 310 11.72 5.18 -2.06
N GLU A 311 10.70 4.35 -2.21
CA GLU A 311 10.76 2.93 -1.86
C GLU A 311 11.82 2.15 -2.67
N ALA A 312 12.02 2.49 -3.95
CA ALA A 312 13.08 1.89 -4.73
C ALA A 312 14.47 2.20 -4.14
N LEU A 313 14.73 3.46 -3.75
CA LEU A 313 15.96 3.85 -3.07
C LEU A 313 16.12 3.12 -1.71
N MET A 314 15.03 2.99 -0.97
CA MET A 314 15.01 2.26 0.31
C MET A 314 15.31 0.77 0.14
N GLY A 315 14.83 0.16 -0.94
CA GLY A 315 15.15 -1.21 -1.32
C GLY A 315 16.63 -1.40 -1.63
N GLU A 316 17.21 -0.49 -2.43
CA GLU A 316 18.66 -0.47 -2.70
C GLU A 316 19.47 -0.28 -1.42
N ALA A 317 19.11 0.69 -0.59
CA ALA A 317 19.76 0.95 0.69
C ALA A 317 19.67 -0.25 1.65
N SER A 318 18.52 -0.94 1.71
CA SER A 318 18.33 -2.13 2.56
C SER A 318 19.22 -3.30 2.12
N ALA A 319 19.49 -3.44 0.82
CA ALA A 319 20.42 -4.44 0.30
C ALA A 319 21.89 -4.11 0.67
N LEU A 320 22.20 -2.83 0.90
CA LEU A 320 23.54 -2.35 1.25
C LEU A 320 23.81 -2.35 2.75
N PHE A 321 22.78 -2.10 3.58
CA PHE A 321 22.91 -2.07 5.04
C PHE A 321 21.62 -2.47 5.74
N GLY A 322 21.70 -3.46 6.65
CA GLY A 322 20.55 -4.02 7.36
C GLY A 322 19.77 -3.03 8.23
N GLN A 323 20.37 -1.90 8.60
CA GLN A 323 19.73 -0.84 9.39
C GLN A 323 19.09 0.27 8.54
N ALA A 324 18.93 0.10 7.22
CA ALA A 324 18.30 1.10 6.36
C ALA A 324 16.88 1.48 6.81
N ARG A 325 16.12 0.49 7.30
CA ARG A 325 14.76 0.66 7.80
C ARG A 325 14.67 1.26 9.21
N HIS A 326 15.79 1.63 9.83
CA HIS A 326 15.75 2.35 11.09
C HIS A 326 15.17 3.77 10.88
N PRO A 327 14.24 4.27 11.71
CA PRO A 327 13.53 5.55 11.47
C PRO A 327 14.44 6.74 11.15
N TYR A 328 15.58 6.79 11.85
CA TYR A 328 16.57 7.83 11.64
C TYR A 328 17.30 7.73 10.29
N ASN A 329 17.56 6.51 9.80
CA ASN A 329 18.17 6.30 8.48
C ASN A 329 17.15 6.52 7.36
N ILE A 330 15.87 6.26 7.60
CA ILE A 330 14.78 6.60 6.67
C ILE A 330 14.73 8.10 6.42
N GLN A 331 14.85 8.94 7.46
CA GLN A 331 14.91 10.39 7.29
C GLN A 331 16.10 10.83 6.44
N LYS A 332 17.29 10.24 6.66
CA LYS A 332 18.49 10.51 5.86
C LYS A 332 18.30 10.13 4.40
N LEU A 333 17.79 8.93 4.16
CA LEU A 333 17.50 8.43 2.82
C LEU A 333 16.45 9.29 2.11
N PHE A 334 15.47 9.82 2.84
CA PHE A 334 14.49 10.73 2.28
C PHE A 334 15.10 12.06 1.83
N ILE A 335 16.08 12.57 2.57
CA ILE A 335 16.80 13.78 2.17
C ILE A 335 17.67 13.52 0.93
N ILE A 336 18.37 12.39 0.89
CA ILE A 336 19.14 11.96 -0.29
C ILE A 336 18.21 11.83 -1.50
N TRP A 337 17.07 11.15 -1.33
CA TRP A 337 16.04 11.03 -2.36
C TRP A 337 15.58 12.41 -2.84
N THR A 338 15.23 13.32 -1.92
CA THR A 338 14.74 14.67 -2.26
C THR A 338 15.78 15.46 -3.08
N TYR A 339 17.07 15.30 -2.77
CA TYR A 339 18.15 15.87 -3.58
C TYR A 339 18.21 15.26 -4.99
N THR A 340 18.19 13.93 -5.11
CA THR A 340 18.25 13.24 -6.42
C THR A 340 17.04 13.54 -7.31
N GLN A 341 15.87 13.78 -6.72
CA GLN A 341 14.65 14.14 -7.44
C GLN A 341 14.65 15.60 -7.94
N GLY A 342 15.51 16.47 -7.37
CA GLY A 342 15.66 17.85 -7.78
C GLY A 342 14.35 18.62 -7.79
N SER A 343 14.03 19.25 -8.93
CA SER A 343 12.82 20.08 -9.10
C SER A 343 11.50 19.29 -8.98
N SER A 344 11.52 17.96 -9.09
CA SER A 344 10.32 17.15 -8.93
C SER A 344 9.88 16.97 -7.47
N ALA A 345 10.69 17.39 -6.49
CA ALA A 345 10.41 17.28 -5.05
C ALA A 345 10.42 18.63 -4.31
N ILE A 346 10.11 19.75 -4.99
CA ILE A 346 10.14 21.11 -4.41
C ILE A 346 9.32 21.23 -3.12
N SER A 347 8.11 20.66 -3.08
CA SER A 347 7.25 20.68 -1.89
C SER A 347 7.93 20.03 -0.68
N CYS A 348 8.67 18.94 -0.88
CA CYS A 348 9.43 18.26 0.18
C CYS A 348 10.63 19.11 0.63
N GLN A 349 11.28 19.83 -0.29
CA GLN A 349 12.40 20.71 0.05
C GLN A 349 11.97 21.81 1.02
N GLU A 350 10.80 22.42 0.80
CA GLU A 350 10.29 23.48 1.69
C GLU A 350 10.06 22.99 3.12
N GLU A 351 9.56 21.76 3.28
CA GLU A 351 9.30 21.17 4.58
C GLU A 351 10.58 20.71 5.29
N ILE A 352 11.55 20.15 4.55
CA ILE A 352 12.89 19.83 5.08
C ILE A 352 13.62 21.12 5.50
N LYS A 353 13.46 22.22 4.75
CA LYS A 353 14.11 23.50 5.03
C LYS A 353 13.80 24.00 6.44
N ARG A 354 12.59 23.76 6.96
CA ARG A 354 12.18 24.17 8.30
C ARG A 354 12.98 23.50 9.42
N GLN A 355 13.50 22.30 9.17
CA GLN A 355 14.27 21.51 10.13
C GLN A 355 15.76 21.41 9.77
N PHE A 356 16.20 22.20 8.79
CA PHE A 356 17.52 22.14 8.19
C PHE A 356 18.67 22.12 9.21
N GLU A 357 18.73 23.10 10.11
CA GLU A 357 19.83 23.23 11.08
C GLU A 357 19.90 22.02 12.01
N GLN A 358 18.74 21.54 12.47
CA GLN A 358 18.66 20.37 13.33
C GLN A 358 19.15 19.13 12.60
N LEU A 359 18.67 18.88 11.38
CA LEU A 359 19.08 17.73 10.58
C LEU A 359 20.58 17.76 10.27
N PHE A 360 21.13 18.95 9.95
CA PHE A 360 22.55 19.15 9.71
C PHE A 360 23.39 18.82 10.94
N HIS A 361 23.06 19.39 12.10
CA HIS A 361 23.79 19.13 13.34
C HIS A 361 23.74 17.66 13.77
N VAL A 362 22.58 17.01 13.61
CA VAL A 362 22.44 15.60 13.97
C VAL A 362 23.24 14.71 13.01
N ALA A 363 23.22 14.98 11.71
CA ALA A 363 24.03 14.24 10.73
C ALA A 363 25.54 14.44 10.96
N ALA A 364 25.98 15.66 11.27
CA ALA A 364 27.39 15.95 11.56
C ALA A 364 27.88 15.22 12.81
N ARG A 365 27.10 15.26 13.89
CA ARG A 365 27.42 14.54 15.13
C ARG A 365 27.49 13.03 14.91
N HIS A 366 26.53 12.45 14.20
CA HIS A 366 26.56 11.02 13.90
C HIS A 366 27.74 10.64 13.00
N LEU A 367 28.08 11.48 12.01
CA LEU A 367 29.28 11.29 11.22
C LEU A 367 30.56 11.43 12.05
N ALA A 368 30.59 12.22 13.12
CA ALA A 368 31.76 12.32 13.98
C ALA A 368 31.99 11.04 14.82
N GLU A 369 30.90 10.46 15.32
CA GLU A 369 30.90 9.34 16.26
C GLU A 369 30.87 7.96 15.59
N SER A 370 30.33 7.88 14.37
CA SER A 370 30.12 6.62 13.69
C SER A 370 31.44 5.92 13.33
N LYS A 371 31.48 4.62 13.64
CA LYS A 371 32.54 3.67 13.28
C LYS A 371 32.14 2.74 12.12
N SER A 372 30.86 2.76 11.74
CA SER A 372 30.32 1.93 10.66
C SER A 372 30.56 2.59 9.32
N GLN A 373 31.15 1.85 8.37
CA GLN A 373 31.40 2.33 7.01
C GLN A 373 30.10 2.80 6.32
N THR A 374 29.02 2.02 6.47
CA THR A 374 27.74 2.30 5.83
C THR A 374 27.11 3.58 6.39
N GLN A 375 27.17 3.76 7.71
CA GLN A 375 26.65 4.95 8.37
C GLN A 375 27.53 6.18 8.06
N ILE A 376 28.86 6.03 7.98
CA ILE A 376 29.77 7.10 7.55
C ILE A 376 29.38 7.60 6.16
N VAL A 377 29.15 6.69 5.21
CA VAL A 377 28.72 7.03 3.84
C VAL A 377 27.37 7.72 3.85
N LEU A 378 26.38 7.15 4.54
CA LEU A 378 25.03 7.71 4.61
C LEU A 378 25.03 9.13 5.19
N ASP A 379 25.83 9.39 6.22
CA ASP A 379 25.86 10.67 6.93
C ASP A 379 26.59 11.73 6.12
N ALA A 380 27.71 11.35 5.48
CA ALA A 380 28.42 12.23 4.56
C ALA A 380 27.54 12.63 3.36
N MET A 381 26.83 11.66 2.76
CA MET A 381 25.86 11.92 1.69
C MET A 381 24.71 12.81 2.18
N THR A 382 24.20 12.58 3.40
CA THR A 382 23.14 13.40 3.97
C THR A 382 23.57 14.85 4.16
N LEU A 383 24.74 15.10 4.75
CA LEU A 383 25.28 16.45 4.93
C LEU A 383 25.45 17.17 3.59
N PHE A 384 25.96 16.46 2.60
CA PHE A 384 26.08 16.97 1.24
C PHE A 384 24.70 17.34 0.67
N CYS A 385 23.75 16.40 0.64
CA CYS A 385 22.42 16.64 0.07
C CYS A 385 21.70 17.80 0.76
N ILE A 386 21.70 17.84 2.11
CA ILE A 386 21.12 18.91 2.91
C ILE A 386 21.71 20.26 2.52
N THR A 387 23.04 20.39 2.47
CA THR A 387 23.70 21.67 2.17
C THR A 387 23.51 22.11 0.73
N LYS A 388 23.40 21.14 -0.19
CA LYS A 388 23.24 21.36 -1.63
C LYS A 388 21.81 21.75 -2.01
N LEU A 389 20.81 21.22 -1.30
CA LEU A 389 19.40 21.59 -1.44
C LEU A 389 19.13 23.06 -1.08
N PHE A 390 19.83 23.59 -0.07
CA PHE A 390 19.58 24.93 0.46
C PHE A 390 20.77 25.87 0.29
N ARG A 391 21.50 25.77 -0.83
CA ARG A 391 22.64 26.68 -1.11
C ARG A 391 22.14 28.12 -1.13
N GLU A 392 22.73 28.95 -0.28
CA GLU A 392 22.45 30.37 -0.31
C GLU A 392 23.40 31.06 -1.29
N HIS A 393 24.72 30.91 -1.20
CA HIS A 393 25.71 31.45 -2.16
C HIS A 393 26.95 30.53 -2.26
N GLU A 394 27.51 30.34 -3.46
CA GLU A 394 28.79 29.64 -3.64
C GLU A 394 29.96 30.62 -3.56
N PRO A 395 30.89 30.46 -2.60
CA PRO A 395 32.16 31.16 -2.66
C PRO A 395 33.00 30.56 -3.79
N ARG A 396 33.37 31.40 -4.79
CA ARG A 396 34.32 31.06 -5.86
C ARG A 396 35.77 31.07 -5.33
N THR A 397 36.06 30.28 -4.30
CA THR A 397 37.41 30.22 -3.71
C THR A 397 37.94 28.80 -3.69
N GLN A 398 39.17 28.66 -4.19
CA GLN A 398 39.98 27.47 -4.06
C GLN A 398 40.26 27.24 -2.55
N ILE A 399 39.89 26.06 -2.05
CA ILE A 399 40.12 25.68 -0.65
C ILE A 399 41.52 25.08 -0.56
N SER A 400 42.38 25.67 0.27
CA SER A 400 43.77 25.22 0.46
C SER A 400 43.93 24.19 1.59
N ASP A 401 42.99 24.13 2.53
CA ASP A 401 42.98 23.19 3.67
C ASP A 401 41.59 22.54 3.81
N THR A 402 41.28 21.56 2.95
CA THR A 402 39.98 20.88 2.97
C THR A 402 39.73 20.16 4.28
N LEU A 403 40.76 19.51 4.85
CA LEU A 403 40.62 18.70 6.07
C LEU A 403 40.35 19.56 7.30
N GLY A 404 41.09 20.67 7.49
CA GLY A 404 40.82 21.60 8.59
C GLY A 404 39.46 22.29 8.45
N ARG A 405 39.04 22.62 7.21
CA ARG A 405 37.67 23.12 6.96
C ARG A 405 36.60 22.07 7.21
N PHE A 406 36.89 20.81 6.94
CA PHE A 406 35.98 19.71 7.23
C PHE A 406 35.82 19.50 8.74
N ASP A 407 36.92 19.51 9.52
CA ASP A 407 36.87 19.51 10.99
C ASP A 407 36.04 20.69 11.52
N ALA A 408 36.23 21.88 10.96
CA ALA A 408 35.48 23.06 11.37
C ALA A 408 33.95 22.91 11.21
N ILE A 409 33.47 22.10 10.25
CA ILE A 409 32.04 21.81 10.08
C ILE A 409 31.46 21.11 11.32
N PHE A 410 32.20 20.19 11.93
CA PHE A 410 31.75 19.47 13.12
C PHE A 410 31.75 20.36 14.37
N ASN A 411 32.74 21.25 14.48
CA ASN A 411 32.94 22.09 15.67
C ASN A 411 32.12 23.39 15.66
N THR A 412 31.91 23.98 14.48
CA THR A 412 31.29 25.31 14.32
C THR A 412 29.99 25.30 13.51
N GLY A 413 29.60 24.14 12.96
CA GLY A 413 28.40 24.01 12.14
C GLY A 413 28.61 24.46 10.70
N ARG A 414 27.51 24.83 10.02
CA ARG A 414 27.53 25.21 8.60
C ARG A 414 28.27 26.53 8.39
N GLN A 415 29.26 26.52 7.50
CA GLN A 415 29.99 27.68 7.03
C GLN A 415 29.65 27.99 5.55
N LYS A 416 30.10 29.14 5.04
CA LYS A 416 29.84 29.57 3.65
C LYS A 416 30.46 28.62 2.61
N ASP A 417 31.61 28.04 2.91
CA ASP A 417 32.37 27.11 2.08
C ASP A 417 31.96 25.64 2.26
N THR A 418 31.10 25.32 3.23
CA THR A 418 30.64 23.96 3.52
C THR A 418 30.20 23.17 2.27
N PRO A 419 29.41 23.71 1.32
CA PRO A 419 29.01 22.93 0.14
C PRO A 419 30.20 22.46 -0.71
N VAL A 420 31.24 23.30 -0.83
CA VAL A 420 32.45 23.01 -1.61
C VAL A 420 33.35 22.02 -0.86
N VAL A 421 33.51 22.19 0.46
CA VAL A 421 34.24 21.24 1.32
C VAL A 421 33.62 19.85 1.20
N LEU A 422 32.29 19.74 1.27
CA LEU A 422 31.58 18.47 1.18
C LEU A 422 31.65 17.83 -0.22
N ASP A 423 31.76 18.61 -1.31
CA ASP A 423 32.08 18.07 -2.64
C ASP A 423 33.41 17.31 -2.60
N TYR A 424 34.45 17.94 -2.08
CA TYR A 424 35.79 17.33 -1.96
C TYR A 424 35.79 16.11 -1.05
N CYS A 425 35.07 16.18 0.08
CA CYS A 425 34.94 15.08 1.02
C CYS A 425 34.29 13.85 0.39
N LEU A 426 33.17 14.01 -0.33
CA LEU A 426 32.48 12.89 -0.97
C LEU A 426 33.25 12.31 -2.16
N LEU A 427 33.90 13.15 -2.97
CA LEU A 427 34.76 12.69 -4.05
C LEU A 427 35.92 11.85 -3.50
N SER A 428 36.57 12.31 -2.43
CA SER A 428 37.63 11.59 -1.74
C SER A 428 37.13 10.26 -1.15
N LEU A 429 35.97 10.28 -0.48
CA LEU A 429 35.35 9.07 0.06
C LEU A 429 35.06 8.03 -1.03
N HIS A 430 34.48 8.46 -2.16
CA HIS A 430 34.23 7.61 -3.31
C HIS A 430 35.54 7.01 -3.86
N ARG A 431 36.59 7.82 -4.03
CA ARG A 431 37.91 7.35 -4.50
C ARG A 431 38.51 6.27 -3.60
N VAL A 432 38.50 6.48 -2.28
CA VAL A 432 39.01 5.50 -1.30
C VAL A 432 38.22 4.20 -1.37
N LEU A 433 36.89 4.27 -1.54
CA LEU A 433 36.02 3.09 -1.62
C LEU A 433 36.18 2.28 -2.92
N ILE A 434 36.67 2.88 -4.01
CA ILE A 434 36.95 2.16 -5.27
C ILE A 434 38.41 1.70 -5.41
N ALA A 435 39.32 2.27 -4.62
CA ALA A 435 40.76 2.00 -4.69
C ALA A 435 41.04 0.50 -4.52
N SER A 436 41.70 -0.09 -5.52
CA SER A 436 41.93 -1.54 -5.60
C SER A 436 42.85 -2.08 -4.51
N ASP A 437 43.73 -1.23 -4.00
CA ASP A 437 44.72 -1.48 -2.96
C ASP A 437 44.20 -1.19 -1.53
N PHE A 438 42.99 -0.64 -1.40
CA PHE A 438 42.39 -0.37 -0.10
C PHE A 438 41.65 -1.60 0.44
N LEU A 439 42.10 -2.13 1.58
CA LEU A 439 41.48 -3.31 2.21
C LEU A 439 40.02 -3.10 2.65
N GLY A 440 39.61 -1.85 2.91
CA GLY A 440 38.23 -1.49 3.25
C GLY A 440 37.35 -1.14 2.05
N ARG A 441 37.78 -1.48 0.82
CA ARG A 441 37.08 -1.18 -0.43
C ARG A 441 35.66 -1.73 -0.41
N SER A 442 34.70 -0.92 -0.87
CA SER A 442 33.32 -1.35 -1.09
C SER A 442 32.76 -0.68 -2.34
N VAL A 443 32.75 -1.45 -3.44
CA VAL A 443 32.23 -0.98 -4.75
C VAL A 443 30.73 -0.66 -4.65
N HIS A 444 29.99 -1.41 -3.84
CA HIS A 444 28.56 -1.18 -3.65
C HIS A 444 28.28 0.17 -2.97
N LEU A 445 29.05 0.53 -1.94
CA LEU A 445 28.94 1.84 -1.30
C LEU A 445 29.41 2.98 -2.20
N ALA A 446 30.48 2.75 -2.99
CA ALA A 446 30.92 3.72 -3.98
C ALA A 446 29.83 3.98 -5.04
N ASN A 447 29.20 2.93 -5.56
CA ASN A 447 28.10 3.05 -6.51
C ASN A 447 26.90 3.81 -5.92
N PHE A 448 26.64 3.63 -4.62
CA PHE A 448 25.59 4.38 -3.92
C PHE A 448 25.92 5.88 -3.85
N ILE A 449 27.17 6.25 -3.57
CA ILE A 449 27.62 7.66 -3.65
C ILE A 449 27.50 8.21 -5.08
N ALA A 450 27.79 7.40 -6.09
CA ALA A 450 27.74 7.81 -7.49
C ALA A 450 26.33 8.22 -7.97
N GLN A 451 25.27 7.81 -7.26
CA GLN A 451 23.89 8.25 -7.53
C GLN A 451 23.68 9.76 -7.37
N LEU A 452 24.59 10.45 -6.66
CA LEU A 452 24.52 11.91 -6.46
C LEU A 452 24.98 12.72 -7.67
N GLU A 453 25.44 12.06 -8.74
CA GLU A 453 26.01 12.68 -9.95
C GLU A 453 27.01 13.78 -9.59
N LEU A 454 27.94 13.46 -8.68
CA LEU A 454 28.93 14.40 -8.19
C LEU A 454 29.61 15.09 -9.38
N PRO A 455 29.80 16.43 -9.34
CA PRO A 455 30.45 17.14 -10.41
C PRO A 455 31.75 16.43 -10.76
N GLN A 456 32.01 16.23 -12.06
CA GLN A 456 33.35 15.90 -12.54
C GLN A 456 34.24 17.12 -12.28
N LEU A 457 34.52 17.43 -11.02
CA LEU A 457 35.63 18.27 -10.58
C LEU A 457 36.92 17.47 -10.85
N MET A 458 37.13 17.29 -12.15
CA MET A 458 38.38 17.28 -12.90
C MET A 458 39.60 16.85 -12.09
N LEU A 459 40.08 15.63 -12.35
CA LEU A 459 41.44 15.29 -12.78
C LEU A 459 42.67 15.94 -12.09
N GLY A 460 42.53 16.64 -10.98
CA GLY A 460 43.61 17.44 -10.39
C GLY A 460 43.51 17.69 -8.88
N VAL A 461 42.42 17.28 -8.22
CA VAL A 461 42.28 17.48 -6.78
C VAL A 461 42.80 16.24 -6.05
N ASN A 462 44.12 16.07 -6.01
CA ASN A 462 44.75 15.02 -5.21
C ASN A 462 45.01 15.56 -3.79
N ASP A 463 43.95 15.73 -3.00
CA ASP A 463 44.07 16.06 -1.58
C ASP A 463 44.31 14.76 -0.79
N GLY A 464 45.57 14.32 -0.80
CA GLY A 464 45.98 13.07 -0.15
C GLY A 464 45.70 13.06 1.36
N HIS A 465 45.52 14.21 2.00
CA HIS A 465 45.18 14.28 3.42
C HIS A 465 43.76 13.79 3.68
N ILE A 466 42.78 14.17 2.85
CA ILE A 466 41.40 13.73 3.04
C ILE A 466 41.19 12.26 2.63
N ASP A 467 41.94 11.78 1.63
CA ASP A 467 41.96 10.36 1.27
C ASP A 467 42.52 9.51 2.42
N LEU A 468 43.60 9.99 3.06
CA LEU A 468 44.20 9.34 4.22
C LEU A 468 43.25 9.36 5.42
N TYR A 469 42.59 10.49 5.67
CA TYR A 469 41.55 10.60 6.70
C TYR A 469 40.43 9.56 6.51
N TRP A 470 39.87 9.42 5.30
CA TRP A 470 38.84 8.42 5.04
C TRP A 470 39.36 7.00 5.17
N SER A 471 40.61 6.74 4.78
CA SER A 471 41.23 5.43 4.96
C SER A 471 41.27 5.03 6.45
N HIS A 472 41.59 5.97 7.35
CA HIS A 472 41.56 5.76 8.80
C HIS A 472 40.15 5.54 9.33
N ARG A 473 39.18 6.35 8.89
CA ARG A 473 37.76 6.21 9.28
C ARG A 473 37.18 4.86 8.86
N LEU A 474 37.44 4.44 7.62
CA LEU A 474 36.82 3.24 7.02
C LEU A 474 37.53 1.94 7.40
N ARG A 475 38.87 1.90 7.41
CA ARG A 475 39.63 0.67 7.71
C ARG A 475 39.85 0.48 9.21
N SER A 476 40.21 1.54 9.91
CA SER A 476 40.59 1.47 11.32
C SER A 476 39.43 1.74 12.27
N CYS A 477 38.23 2.03 11.73
CA CYS A 477 37.03 2.35 12.50
C CYS A 477 37.25 3.47 13.52
N TYR A 478 38.13 4.42 13.18
CA TYR A 478 38.46 5.56 14.02
C TYR A 478 37.28 6.52 14.11
N SER A 479 37.13 7.14 15.28
CA SER A 479 36.28 8.33 15.42
C SER A 479 36.84 9.46 14.57
N HIS A 480 36.05 10.51 14.33
CA HIS A 480 36.53 11.68 13.61
C HIS A 480 37.82 12.26 14.21
N ARG A 481 37.86 12.43 15.54
CA ARG A 481 39.02 12.99 16.25
C ARG A 481 40.27 12.12 16.12
N ASP A 482 40.12 10.80 16.24
CA ASP A 482 41.24 9.87 16.14
C ASP A 482 41.80 9.82 14.71
N ALA A 483 40.92 9.84 13.71
CA ALA A 483 41.31 9.86 12.31
C ALA A 483 42.00 11.18 11.93
N LEU A 484 41.54 12.32 12.44
CA LEU A 484 42.22 13.62 12.27
C LEU A 484 43.63 13.58 12.86
N ASN A 485 43.77 13.16 14.12
CA ASN A 485 45.07 13.07 14.79
C ASN A 485 46.03 12.15 14.05
N ALA A 486 45.55 10.97 13.62
CA ALA A 486 46.36 10.02 12.85
C ALA A 486 46.79 10.58 11.49
N THR A 487 45.90 11.32 10.84
CA THR A 487 46.20 11.99 9.55
C THR A 487 47.27 13.05 9.74
N TYR A 488 47.13 13.93 10.73
CA TYR A 488 48.12 14.99 11.02
C TYR A 488 49.48 14.43 11.46
N GLN A 489 49.52 13.31 12.19
CA GLN A 489 50.76 12.64 12.59
C GLN A 489 51.51 12.00 11.41
N GLN A 490 50.82 11.72 10.30
CA GLN A 490 51.41 11.17 9.08
C GLN A 490 51.82 12.27 8.07
N VAL A 491 51.54 13.55 8.34
CA VAL A 491 51.95 14.68 7.49
C VAL A 491 53.46 14.89 7.60
N GLY A 492 54.18 14.45 6.57
CA GLY A 492 55.65 14.48 6.46
C GLY A 492 56.20 13.40 5.53
N LEU A 493 55.40 12.35 5.25
CA LEU A 493 55.72 11.31 4.29
C LEU A 493 54.82 11.46 3.06
N SER A 494 55.42 11.86 1.94
CA SER A 494 54.81 11.78 0.61
C SER A 494 54.07 10.45 0.45
N VAL A 495 52.75 10.51 0.23
CA VAL A 495 51.92 9.34 -0.03
C VAL A 495 52.29 8.78 -1.41
N LYS A 496 53.33 7.95 -1.47
CA LYS A 496 53.22 6.72 -2.25
C LYS A 496 52.42 5.77 -1.38
N LEU A 497 51.21 5.42 -1.82
CA LEU A 497 50.51 4.25 -1.29
C LEU A 497 51.50 3.07 -1.37
N ALA A 498 52.13 2.75 -0.24
CA ALA A 498 53.14 1.72 -0.20
C ALA A 498 52.42 0.36 -0.32
N PRO A 499 52.96 -0.58 -1.12
CA PRO A 499 52.37 -1.91 -1.22
C PRO A 499 52.39 -2.55 0.16
N LEU A 500 51.20 -2.89 0.67
CA LEU A 500 51.02 -3.54 1.96
C LEU A 500 51.78 -4.88 1.96
N GLN A 501 52.79 -5.00 2.82
CA GLN A 501 53.31 -6.31 3.20
C GLN A 501 52.21 -7.06 3.95
N LEU A 502 51.79 -8.18 3.37
CA LEU A 502 50.82 -9.12 3.91
C LEU A 502 51.40 -9.78 5.17
N HIS A 503 50.91 -9.36 6.33
CA HIS A 503 50.83 -10.23 7.49
C HIS A 503 49.35 -10.44 7.85
N HIS A 504 48.83 -11.61 7.48
CA HIS A 504 47.62 -12.18 8.08
C HIS A 504 47.89 -12.44 9.57
N PRO A 505 46.99 -12.07 10.50
CA PRO A 505 45.88 -12.97 10.87
C PRO A 505 44.63 -12.24 11.44
N PRO A 506 43.66 -12.95 12.06
CA PRO A 506 42.70 -13.87 11.47
C PRO A 506 41.30 -13.23 11.35
N ASP A 507 40.43 -13.92 10.60
CA ASP A 507 39.02 -13.62 10.33
C ASP A 507 38.25 -12.94 11.48
N ARG A 508 38.01 -11.63 11.36
CA ARG A 508 36.86 -11.01 12.02
C ARG A 508 35.68 -11.04 11.07
N LYS A 509 34.78 -11.99 11.31
CA LYS A 509 33.38 -11.89 10.85
C LYS A 509 32.89 -10.47 11.13
N ALA A 510 32.23 -9.87 10.14
CA ALA A 510 31.55 -8.59 10.29
C ALA A 510 30.66 -8.65 11.54
N SER A 511 31.09 -7.98 12.60
CA SER A 511 30.27 -7.75 13.79
C SER A 511 29.27 -6.66 13.40
N GLU A 512 28.01 -7.06 13.26
CA GLU A 512 26.89 -6.13 13.20
C GLU A 512 26.77 -5.42 14.56
N ASP A 513 27.44 -4.27 14.70
CA ASP A 513 27.42 -3.52 15.95
C ASP A 513 26.28 -2.48 15.95
N CYS A 514 25.34 -2.70 16.87
CA CYS A 514 24.22 -1.85 17.22
C CYS A 514 24.67 -0.47 17.75
N ILE A 515 23.98 0.60 17.36
CA ILE A 515 24.01 1.88 18.08
C ILE A 515 22.76 1.95 18.96
N ILE A 516 22.95 2.02 20.28
CA ILE A 516 21.89 2.41 21.22
C ILE A 516 21.92 3.94 21.31
N VAL A 517 20.99 4.62 20.63
CA VAL A 517 20.79 6.07 20.79
C VAL A 517 19.88 6.30 22.00
N LYS A 518 20.42 6.88 23.09
CA LYS A 518 19.59 7.44 24.16
C LYS A 518 19.04 8.79 23.69
N VAL A 519 17.72 8.91 23.61
CA VAL A 519 17.02 10.16 23.32
C VAL A 519 16.55 10.76 24.63
N ASP A 520 17.18 11.86 25.07
CA ASP A 520 16.64 12.69 26.14
C ASP A 520 15.46 13.50 25.58
N ALA A 521 14.25 13.10 25.96
CA ALA A 521 13.03 13.83 25.64
C ALA A 521 12.99 15.15 26.43
N VAL A 522 13.26 16.26 25.78
CA VAL A 522 13.02 17.59 26.34
C VAL A 522 11.52 17.89 26.27
N THR A 523 10.79 17.53 27.32
CA THR A 523 9.46 18.08 27.63
C THR A 523 9.60 19.58 27.89
N ARG A 524 9.17 20.42 26.95
CA ARG A 524 8.86 21.83 27.22
C ARG A 524 7.37 21.96 27.56
N SER A 525 7.11 21.95 28.86
CA SER A 525 5.92 22.54 29.46
C SER A 525 5.83 24.02 29.09
N ARG A 526 4.71 24.46 28.51
CA ARG A 526 4.28 25.86 28.61
C ARG A 526 2.77 25.89 28.76
N GLY A 527 2.33 26.00 30.02
CA GLY A 527 0.95 26.28 30.35
C GLY A 527 0.56 27.69 29.94
N ARG A 528 -0.69 27.83 29.50
CA ARG A 528 -1.50 29.02 29.78
C ARG A 528 -2.96 28.63 29.77
N ASN A 529 -3.58 28.80 30.93
CA ASN A 529 -4.99 28.65 31.21
C ASN A 529 -5.77 29.79 30.56
N THR A 530 -6.88 29.46 29.89
CA THR A 530 -8.13 30.24 29.95
C THR A 530 -9.32 29.32 29.63
N PRO A 531 -10.48 29.53 30.26
CA PRO A 531 -11.45 28.49 30.58
C PRO A 531 -12.54 28.30 29.53
N VAL A 532 -13.20 27.16 29.69
CA VAL A 532 -14.46 26.69 29.09
C VAL A 532 -15.56 27.77 29.10
N SER A 533 -16.30 27.83 27.99
CA SER A 533 -17.72 28.21 27.99
C SER A 533 -18.49 27.12 27.26
N LEU A 534 -19.25 26.35 28.04
CA LEU A 534 -20.36 25.52 27.60
C LEU A 534 -21.57 26.45 27.49
N GLU A 535 -22.28 26.41 26.37
CA GLU A 535 -23.74 26.63 26.21
C GLU A 535 -24.03 26.81 24.72
N ASP A 536 -24.50 25.74 24.08
CA ASP A 536 -25.77 25.73 23.33
C ASP A 536 -25.97 24.32 22.76
N GLU A 537 -26.42 23.42 23.64
CA GLU A 537 -27.29 22.32 23.24
C GLU A 537 -28.70 22.91 23.08
N MET A 538 -29.19 23.00 21.85
CA MET A 538 -30.58 22.73 21.49
C MET A 538 -30.82 23.14 20.03
N GLU A 539 -30.91 22.16 19.14
CA GLU A 539 -31.78 22.09 17.95
C GLU A 539 -31.11 21.22 16.89
N THR A 540 -31.36 19.90 16.94
CA THR A 540 -31.09 19.00 15.80
C THR A 540 -31.86 17.69 16.01
N GLN A 541 -33.19 17.78 15.93
CA GLN A 541 -34.04 16.59 15.83
C GLN A 541 -35.25 16.80 14.88
N ARG A 542 -35.19 17.77 13.96
CA ARG A 542 -36.28 18.02 12.99
C ARG A 542 -35.90 18.12 11.52
N ASP A 543 -34.63 17.96 11.13
CA ASP A 543 -34.22 18.10 9.72
C ASP A 543 -34.16 16.79 8.92
N ASP A 544 -33.97 15.63 9.56
CA ASP A 544 -33.76 14.38 8.82
C ASP A 544 -35.02 13.84 8.11
N GLU A 545 -36.22 14.15 8.61
CA GLU A 545 -37.48 13.77 7.95
C GLU A 545 -37.87 14.75 6.84
N GLN A 546 -37.49 16.03 6.97
CA GLN A 546 -37.77 17.07 5.98
C GLN A 546 -36.88 16.86 4.73
N ASP A 547 -35.61 16.53 4.93
CA ASP A 547 -34.64 16.24 3.86
C ASP A 547 -34.98 14.93 3.11
N LEU A 548 -35.48 13.91 3.81
CA LEU A 548 -35.93 12.67 3.17
C LEU A 548 -37.20 12.90 2.33
N LEU A 549 -38.12 13.76 2.79
CA LEU A 549 -39.31 14.14 2.02
C LEU A 549 -38.97 14.98 0.79
N GLU A 550 -37.97 15.87 0.87
CA GLU A 550 -37.50 16.66 -0.27
C GLU A 550 -36.81 15.80 -1.34
N VAL A 551 -36.01 14.81 -0.92
CA VAL A 551 -35.36 13.85 -1.84
C VAL A 551 -36.39 12.98 -2.55
N ILE A 552 -37.42 12.50 -1.84
CA ILE A 552 -38.53 11.73 -2.42
C ILE A 552 -39.35 12.61 -3.38
N ASN A 553 -39.62 13.87 -3.03
CA ASN A 553 -40.33 14.80 -3.90
C ASN A 553 -39.54 15.22 -5.15
N MET A 554 -38.21 15.30 -5.06
CA MET A 554 -37.34 15.51 -6.24
C MET A 554 -37.33 14.30 -7.17
N ALA A 555 -37.25 13.08 -6.63
CA ALA A 555 -37.31 11.85 -7.41
C ALA A 555 -38.65 11.73 -8.17
N MET A 556 -39.77 12.01 -7.49
CA MET A 556 -41.10 12.01 -8.10
C MET A 556 -41.26 13.11 -9.16
N LYS A 557 -40.68 14.31 -8.96
CA LYS A 557 -40.66 15.39 -9.98
C LYS A 557 -39.82 15.03 -11.21
N MET A 558 -38.72 14.32 -11.04
CA MET A 558 -37.85 13.86 -12.13
C MET A 558 -38.53 12.77 -12.97
N GLU A 559 -39.31 11.90 -12.34
CA GLU A 559 -40.11 10.87 -13.00
C GLU A 559 -41.31 11.45 -13.75
N ALA A 560 -42.00 12.44 -13.15
CA ALA A 560 -43.07 13.19 -13.81
C ALA A 560 -42.57 14.01 -15.03
N LYS A 561 -41.33 14.50 -15.00
CA LYS A 561 -40.68 15.15 -16.16
C LYS A 561 -40.30 14.15 -17.26
N ARG A 562 -39.96 12.90 -16.92
CA ARG A 562 -39.65 11.85 -17.91
C ARG A 562 -40.89 11.27 -18.60
N GLN A 563 -42.03 11.22 -17.91
CA GLN A 563 -43.29 10.75 -18.50
C GLN A 563 -43.95 11.77 -19.44
N ARG A 564 -43.56 13.05 -19.39
CA ARG A 564 -43.93 14.05 -20.38
C ARG A 564 -43.03 13.97 -21.62
N LYS A 565 -43.30 13.02 -22.52
CA LYS A 565 -42.81 13.11 -23.91
C LYS A 565 -43.42 14.35 -24.58
N PRO A 566 -42.65 15.24 -25.24
CA PRO A 566 -43.19 16.05 -26.32
C PRO A 566 -43.29 15.19 -27.58
N ALA A 567 -44.39 15.36 -28.32
CA ALA A 567 -44.67 14.74 -29.61
C ALA A 567 -43.54 14.99 -30.66
N PRO A 568 -43.39 14.12 -31.68
CA PRO A 568 -42.23 14.15 -32.57
C PRO A 568 -42.28 15.40 -33.46
N LYS A 569 -41.24 16.24 -33.38
CA LYS A 569 -40.96 17.28 -34.38
C LYS A 569 -39.79 16.85 -35.26
N GLU A 570 -40.00 17.07 -36.55
CA GLU A 570 -39.19 16.72 -37.70
C GLU A 570 -37.68 16.94 -37.54
N LEU A 571 -36.92 15.94 -37.98
CA LEU A 571 -35.48 15.99 -38.21
C LEU A 571 -35.15 17.02 -39.31
N ARG A 572 -34.76 18.24 -38.93
CA ARG A 572 -33.94 19.11 -39.78
C ARG A 572 -32.46 18.83 -39.52
N ARG A 573 -31.79 18.35 -40.56
CA ARG A 573 -30.32 18.26 -40.67
C ARG A 573 -29.71 19.63 -40.37
N SER A 574 -28.74 19.70 -39.46
CA SER A 574 -27.83 20.85 -39.33
C SER A 574 -26.40 20.42 -39.64
N THR A 575 -25.79 21.24 -40.49
CA THR A 575 -24.46 21.17 -41.06
C THR A 575 -23.41 21.61 -40.05
N GLY A 576 -22.41 20.77 -39.77
CA GLY A 576 -21.31 21.15 -38.87
C GLY A 576 -20.06 20.27 -38.88
N SER A 577 -19.95 19.27 -39.75
CA SER A 577 -18.77 18.39 -39.84
C SER A 577 -18.06 18.55 -41.19
N GLN A 578 -17.69 19.79 -41.53
CA GLN A 578 -17.04 20.13 -42.81
C GLN A 578 -15.84 21.07 -42.65
N ARG A 579 -15.10 20.98 -41.55
CA ARG A 579 -13.76 21.58 -41.42
C ARG A 579 -12.88 20.69 -40.55
N LEU A 580 -12.11 19.81 -41.20
CA LEU A 580 -10.85 19.19 -40.73
C LEU A 580 -10.38 18.03 -41.65
N GLY A 581 -11.06 17.80 -42.78
CA GLY A 581 -10.66 16.83 -43.82
C GLY A 581 -9.97 17.43 -45.05
N LYS A 582 -9.15 18.50 -44.91
CA LYS A 582 -8.30 19.01 -46.00
C LYS A 582 -7.04 19.68 -45.41
N ARG A 583 -6.01 18.89 -45.16
CA ARG A 583 -4.57 19.27 -45.13
C ARG A 583 -3.78 18.04 -44.67
N TYR A 584 -3.64 17.03 -45.52
CA TYR A 584 -2.59 16.00 -45.50
C TYR A 584 -2.87 14.98 -46.63
N LYS A 585 -2.91 15.47 -47.88
CA LYS A 585 -2.78 14.64 -49.09
C LYS A 585 -2.18 15.50 -50.19
N HIS A 586 -0.92 15.90 -50.03
CA HIS A 586 -0.04 16.25 -51.14
C HIS A 586 1.39 15.91 -50.71
N ASN A 587 2.12 15.27 -51.63
CA ASN A 587 3.51 14.79 -51.56
C ASN A 587 3.73 13.35 -51.07
N GLN A 588 3.24 12.38 -51.84
CA GLN A 588 4.01 11.19 -52.16
C GLN A 588 3.76 10.84 -53.64
N LEU A 589 4.68 11.27 -54.51
CA LEU A 589 4.98 10.70 -55.82
C LEU A 589 6.16 11.51 -56.39
N ALA A 590 7.39 11.08 -56.13
CA ALA A 590 8.57 11.23 -57.00
C ALA A 590 9.83 10.76 -56.25
N SER A 591 10.31 9.57 -56.59
CA SER A 591 11.73 9.28 -56.88
C SER A 591 12.00 7.79 -56.76
N ARG A 592 12.03 7.15 -57.93
CA ARG A 592 12.80 5.96 -58.38
C ARG A 592 13.14 4.87 -57.38
#